data_AF-A0A2G2ZQM1-F1
#
_entry.id   AF-A0A2G2ZQM1-F1
#
_cell.length_a   1.000
_cell.length_b   1.000
_cell.length_c   1.000
_cell.angle_alpha   90.00
_cell.angle_beta   90.00
_cell.angle_gamma   90.00
#
_symmetry.space_group_name_H-M   'P 1'
#
loop_
_entity.id
_entity.type
_entity.pdbx_description
1 polymer ?
#
loop_
_entity_poly.entity_id
_entity_poly.type
_entity_poly.pdbx_seq_one_letter_code
_entity_poly.pdbx_strand_id
1 'polypeptide(L)'
;MNRCGMHGSTHAKKGGKFAYAWVGNSATQCPGQCAWPFQKPIVGPQIPPLVSPNGDVGIDGIIINLASVLAGTVTNPFDGGYFQGPANAPLEAVSACTGMFGSGAFPGYPGQVLLDKKTGASYNAPGVNGRKYLLPAMWDPNTSKCKTLV
;
A
#
# COMPACT_ATOMS: atom_id res chain seq x y z
N MET A 1 -15.23 -10.32 -3.79
CA MET A 1 -14.14 -9.68 -3.00
C MET A 1 -13.17 -9.07 -3.98
N ASN A 2 -13.02 -7.74 -3.95
CA ASN A 2 -12.09 -7.02 -4.83
C ASN A 2 -10.71 -6.99 -4.16
N ARG A 3 -9.68 -7.54 -4.83
CA ARG A 3 -8.30 -7.58 -4.35
C ARG A 3 -7.41 -6.79 -5.31
N CYS A 4 -6.59 -5.89 -4.76
CA CYS A 4 -5.66 -5.07 -5.53
C CYS A 4 -4.30 -5.75 -5.72
N GLY A 5 -4.02 -6.77 -4.91
CA GLY A 5 -2.84 -7.60 -4.98
C GLY A 5 -2.90 -8.71 -3.92
N MET A 6 -1.95 -9.64 -4.01
CA MET A 6 -1.71 -10.68 -3.01
C MET A 6 -0.27 -11.18 -3.12
N HIS A 7 0.25 -11.74 -2.05
CA HIS A 7 1.41 -12.62 -2.12
C HIS A 7 1.02 -14.03 -1.71
N GLY A 8 1.86 -14.99 -2.07
CA GLY A 8 1.69 -16.38 -1.71
C GLY A 8 2.99 -17.13 -1.92
N SER A 9 2.96 -18.44 -1.70
CA SER A 9 4.14 -19.28 -1.89
C SER A 9 3.82 -20.58 -2.58
N THR A 10 4.80 -21.13 -3.27
CA THR A 10 4.70 -22.43 -3.94
C THR A 10 6.07 -23.10 -4.03
N HIS A 11 6.10 -24.33 -4.49
CA HIS A 11 7.34 -25.10 -4.66
C HIS A 11 7.85 -24.99 -6.10
N ALA A 12 9.14 -24.72 -6.22
CA ALA A 12 9.87 -24.87 -7.48
C ALA A 12 9.97 -26.35 -7.84
N LYS A 13 10.11 -26.66 -9.14
CA LYS A 13 10.25 -28.02 -9.66
C LYS A 13 11.39 -28.83 -9.00
N LYS A 14 12.41 -28.17 -8.45
CA LYS A 14 13.56 -28.77 -7.77
C LYS A 14 13.44 -28.81 -6.22
N GLY A 15 12.23 -28.64 -5.67
CA GLY A 15 11.95 -28.84 -4.24
C GLY A 15 12.07 -27.60 -3.34
N GLY A 16 12.60 -26.47 -3.83
CA GLY A 16 12.69 -25.22 -3.06
C GLY A 16 11.35 -24.48 -2.97
N LYS A 17 10.95 -24.03 -1.78
CA LYS A 17 9.79 -23.14 -1.61
C LYS A 17 10.18 -21.71 -2.01
N PHE A 18 9.34 -21.01 -2.76
CA PHE A 18 9.54 -19.60 -3.10
C PHE A 18 8.24 -18.81 -2.91
N ALA A 19 8.39 -17.53 -2.59
CA ALA A 19 7.29 -16.60 -2.49
C ALA A 19 7.11 -15.85 -3.82
N TYR A 20 5.87 -15.49 -4.13
CA TYR A 20 5.52 -14.68 -5.29
C TYR A 20 4.53 -13.60 -4.86
N ALA A 21 4.60 -12.46 -5.55
CA ALA A 21 3.67 -11.35 -5.40
C ALA A 21 2.94 -11.11 -6.72
N TRP A 22 1.66 -10.78 -6.63
CA TRP A 22 0.84 -10.35 -7.75
C TRP A 22 0.15 -9.03 -7.40
N VAL A 23 0.17 -8.09 -8.34
CA VAL A 23 -0.48 -6.78 -8.22
C VAL A 23 -1.35 -6.58 -9.44
N GLY A 24 -2.60 -6.20 -9.21
CA GLY A 24 -3.58 -5.93 -10.25
C GLY A 24 -3.42 -4.55 -10.87
N ASN A 25 -4.04 -4.35 -12.03
CA ASN A 25 -4.07 -3.05 -12.67
C ASN A 25 -5.04 -2.11 -11.92
N SER A 26 -4.50 -1.15 -11.19
CA SER A 26 -5.30 -0.24 -10.35
C SER A 26 -6.17 0.75 -11.15
N ALA A 27 -5.93 0.94 -12.44
CA ALA A 27 -6.75 1.79 -13.31
C ALA A 27 -8.05 1.11 -13.76
N THR A 28 -8.09 -0.22 -13.82
CA THR A 28 -9.23 -0.97 -14.37
C THR A 28 -9.86 -1.96 -13.38
N GLN A 29 -9.08 -2.49 -12.44
CA GLN A 29 -9.54 -3.46 -11.45
C GLN A 29 -9.87 -2.74 -10.14
N CYS A 30 -11.13 -2.30 -10.02
CA CYS A 30 -11.68 -1.59 -8.86
C CYS A 30 -10.94 -0.27 -8.54
N PRO A 31 -10.99 0.73 -9.43
CA PRO A 31 -10.15 1.94 -9.31
C PRO A 31 -10.36 2.72 -8.01
N GLY A 32 -11.62 2.84 -7.56
CA GLY A 32 -11.93 3.50 -6.29
C GLY A 32 -11.52 2.72 -5.04
N GLN A 33 -10.91 1.55 -5.17
CA GLN A 33 -10.27 0.84 -4.04
C GLN A 33 -8.76 0.76 -4.25
N CYS A 34 -8.33 0.35 -5.45
CA CYS A 34 -6.92 0.05 -5.72
C CYS A 34 -6.08 1.28 -6.07
N ALA A 35 -6.70 2.38 -6.49
CA ALA A 35 -6.02 3.65 -6.73
C ALA A 35 -6.35 4.71 -5.65
N TRP A 36 -7.01 4.34 -4.55
CA TRP A 36 -7.13 5.24 -3.40
C TRP A 36 -5.74 5.52 -2.80
N PRO A 37 -5.37 6.77 -2.45
CA PRO A 37 -6.21 7.97 -2.31
C PRO A 37 -6.21 8.89 -3.55
N PHE A 38 -5.69 8.45 -4.69
CA PHE A 38 -5.67 9.21 -5.95
C PHE A 38 -6.97 9.10 -6.75
N GLN A 39 -7.82 8.13 -6.40
CA GLN A 39 -9.16 7.98 -6.94
C GLN A 39 -10.20 8.05 -5.81
N LYS A 40 -11.38 8.60 -6.12
CA LYS A 40 -12.49 8.67 -5.16
C LYS A 40 -12.85 7.26 -4.66
N PRO A 41 -13.00 7.08 -3.33
CA PRO A 41 -13.30 5.78 -2.78
C PRO A 41 -14.71 5.31 -3.16
N ILE A 42 -14.89 4.00 -3.38
CA ILE A 42 -16.21 3.41 -3.63
C ILE A 42 -17.11 3.54 -2.39
N VAL A 43 -16.51 3.41 -1.19
CA VAL A 43 -17.19 3.47 0.11
C VAL A 43 -16.38 4.37 1.03
N GLY A 44 -17.06 5.21 1.82
CA GLY A 44 -16.44 6.12 2.79
C GLY A 44 -16.50 7.59 2.38
N PRO A 45 -15.78 8.47 3.10
CA PRO A 45 -15.79 9.90 2.86
C PRO A 45 -15.39 10.26 1.44
N GLN A 46 -16.24 11.05 0.76
CA GLN A 46 -16.04 11.47 -0.63
C GLN A 46 -15.18 12.74 -0.71
N ILE A 47 -14.04 12.74 0.00
CA ILE A 47 -13.08 13.83 -0.06
C ILE A 47 -12.43 13.90 -1.45
N PRO A 48 -11.99 15.08 -1.91
CA PRO A 48 -11.24 15.20 -3.15
C PRO A 48 -10.01 14.26 -3.13
N PRO A 49 -9.79 13.46 -4.19
CA PRO A 49 -8.62 12.62 -4.27
C PRO A 49 -7.34 13.44 -4.29
N LEU A 50 -6.25 12.84 -3.83
CA LEU A 50 -4.92 13.40 -3.94
C LEU A 50 -4.48 13.45 -5.42
N VAL A 51 -3.56 14.35 -5.72
CA VAL A 51 -2.95 14.43 -7.05
C VAL A 51 -1.81 13.41 -7.14
N SER A 52 -1.87 12.55 -8.16
CA SER A 52 -0.92 11.47 -8.45
C SER A 52 0.50 12.00 -8.71
N PRO A 53 1.53 11.60 -7.95
CA PRO A 53 2.89 12.13 -8.10
C PRO A 53 3.61 11.74 -9.40
N ASN A 54 3.16 10.69 -10.10
CA ASN A 54 3.72 10.29 -11.39
C ASN A 54 2.80 10.63 -12.57
N GLY A 55 1.74 11.41 -12.34
CA GLY A 55 0.80 11.87 -13.38
C GLY A 55 -0.18 10.81 -13.89
N ASP A 56 -0.14 9.59 -13.33
CA ASP A 56 -1.05 8.51 -13.67
C ASP A 56 -1.56 7.83 -12.39
N VAL A 57 -2.86 8.00 -12.14
CA VAL A 57 -3.59 7.47 -10.96
C VAL A 57 -3.48 5.94 -10.86
N GLY A 58 -3.48 5.23 -11.99
CA GLY A 58 -3.37 3.78 -12.04
C GLY A 58 -1.98 3.29 -11.67
N ILE A 59 -0.94 3.93 -12.21
CA ILE A 59 0.45 3.61 -11.88
C ILE A 59 0.74 3.90 -10.40
N ASP A 60 0.29 5.05 -9.90
CA ASP A 60 0.49 5.40 -8.49
C ASP A 60 -0.29 4.47 -7.54
N GLY A 61 -1.47 4.00 -7.94
CA GLY A 61 -2.18 2.91 -7.26
C GLY A 61 -1.41 1.59 -7.28
N ILE A 62 -0.83 1.21 -8.42
CA ILE A 62 0.01 0.00 -8.54
C ILE A 62 1.21 0.08 -7.60
N ILE A 63 1.85 1.26 -7.48
CA ILE A 63 3.01 1.45 -6.59
C ILE A 63 2.63 1.23 -5.12
N ILE A 64 1.49 1.78 -4.67
CA ILE A 64 0.96 1.55 -3.31
C ILE A 64 0.73 0.06 -3.05
N ASN A 65 0.06 -0.63 -3.98
CA ASN A 65 -0.27 -2.03 -3.83
C ASN A 65 0.97 -2.92 -3.89
N LEU A 66 1.93 -2.59 -4.76
CA LEU A 66 3.21 -3.28 -4.86
C LEU A 66 4.00 -3.14 -3.56
N ALA A 67 4.09 -1.94 -3.00
CA ALA A 67 4.76 -1.74 -1.71
C ALA A 67 4.09 -2.55 -0.59
N SER A 68 2.76 -2.54 -0.54
CA SER A 68 1.97 -3.30 0.43
C SER A 68 2.24 -4.81 0.34
N VAL A 69 2.12 -5.37 -0.86
CA VAL A 69 2.28 -6.80 -1.10
C VAL A 69 3.73 -7.23 -0.93
N LEU A 70 4.70 -6.42 -1.38
CA LEU A 70 6.11 -6.72 -1.24
C LEU A 70 6.53 -6.77 0.23
N ALA A 71 6.06 -5.83 1.05
CA ALA A 71 6.30 -5.87 2.49
C ALA A 71 5.78 -7.17 3.11
N GLY A 72 4.52 -7.54 2.83
CA GLY A 72 3.94 -8.82 3.27
C GLY A 72 4.74 -10.03 2.79
N THR A 73 5.16 -10.03 1.53
CA THR A 73 5.98 -11.11 0.94
C THR A 73 7.31 -11.27 1.68
N VAL A 74 7.95 -10.18 2.10
CA VAL A 74 9.25 -10.23 2.79
C VAL A 74 9.09 -10.59 4.26
N THR A 75 8.07 -10.07 4.93
CA THR A 75 7.90 -10.24 6.38
C THR A 75 7.10 -11.49 6.75
N ASN A 76 6.24 -11.98 5.85
CA ASN A 76 5.42 -13.16 6.02
C ASN A 76 5.36 -14.06 4.75
N PRO A 77 6.50 -14.46 4.16
CA PRO A 77 6.55 -15.14 2.85
C PRO A 77 5.77 -16.47 2.77
N PHE A 78 5.54 -17.11 3.92
CA PHE A 78 5.10 -18.51 4.04
C PHE A 78 3.97 -18.70 5.05
N ASP A 79 3.23 -17.64 5.37
CA ASP A 79 2.06 -17.66 6.28
C ASP A 79 2.39 -18.07 7.73
N GLY A 80 3.61 -17.77 8.19
CA GLY A 80 4.09 -18.07 9.55
C GLY A 80 5.14 -17.09 10.05
N GLY A 81 5.26 -15.93 9.43
CA GLY A 81 6.20 -14.86 9.77
C GLY A 81 5.53 -13.75 10.60
N TYR A 82 5.71 -12.51 10.18
CA TYR A 82 5.26 -11.33 10.90
C TYR A 82 3.84 -10.90 10.53
N PHE A 83 2.91 -11.08 11.46
CA PHE A 83 1.51 -10.66 11.36
C PHE A 83 0.88 -10.48 12.75
N GLN A 84 -0.28 -9.83 12.79
CA GLN A 84 -1.14 -9.67 13.95
C GLN A 84 -2.47 -10.41 13.73
N GLY A 85 -3.06 -10.93 14.80
CA GLY A 85 -4.34 -11.63 14.76
C GLY A 85 -4.18 -13.13 14.48
N PRO A 86 -5.29 -13.84 14.21
CA PRO A 86 -5.25 -15.27 13.94
C PRO A 86 -4.67 -15.57 12.55
N ALA A 87 -3.97 -16.69 12.41
CA ALA A 87 -3.27 -17.06 11.16
C ALA A 87 -4.21 -17.27 9.95
N ASN A 88 -5.51 -17.49 10.16
CA ASN A 88 -6.51 -17.58 9.10
C ASN A 88 -7.06 -16.21 8.64
N ALA A 89 -6.75 -15.13 9.34
CA ALA A 89 -7.08 -13.76 8.98
C ALA A 89 -5.99 -12.77 9.47
N PRO A 90 -4.74 -12.92 8.99
CA PRO A 90 -3.61 -12.14 9.48
C PRO A 90 -3.65 -10.70 8.97
N LEU A 91 -3.38 -9.75 9.88
CA LEU A 91 -2.99 -8.38 9.52
C LEU A 91 -1.47 -8.32 9.48
N GLU A 92 -0.91 -8.19 8.28
CA GLU A 92 0.53 -8.16 8.04
C GLU A 92 1.10 -6.74 8.21
N ALA A 93 2.42 -6.60 8.00
CA ALA A 93 3.16 -5.36 8.22
C ALA A 93 2.47 -4.09 7.67
N VAL A 94 1.87 -4.17 6.47
CA VAL A 94 1.18 -3.04 5.85
C VAL A 94 -0.34 -3.13 5.97
N SER A 95 -0.95 -4.32 5.92
CA SER A 95 -2.41 -4.44 5.98
C SER A 95 -2.99 -4.07 7.36
N ALA A 96 -2.18 -4.18 8.42
CA ALA A 96 -2.49 -3.59 9.73
C ALA A 96 -2.64 -2.06 9.70
N CYS A 97 -2.03 -1.40 8.71
CA CYS A 97 -1.96 0.07 8.56
C CYS A 97 -2.69 0.58 7.32
N THR A 98 -3.72 -0.15 6.88
CA THR A 98 -4.43 0.11 5.63
C THR A 98 -4.86 1.58 5.52
N GLY A 99 -4.38 2.22 4.45
CA GLY A 99 -4.74 3.57 4.07
C GLY A 99 -4.06 4.70 4.86
N MET A 100 -3.08 4.38 5.70
CA MET A 100 -2.27 5.39 6.39
C MET A 100 -1.02 5.71 5.57
N PHE A 101 -0.86 6.97 5.17
CA PHE A 101 0.27 7.44 4.37
C PHE A 101 1.05 8.59 5.01
N GLY A 102 0.40 9.39 5.86
CA GLY A 102 1.03 10.49 6.58
C GLY A 102 0.54 10.61 8.02
N SER A 103 1.17 11.50 8.79
CA SER A 103 0.80 11.76 10.18
C SER A 103 -0.68 12.16 10.33
N GLY A 104 -1.30 11.70 11.43
CA GLY A 104 -2.71 11.98 11.71
C GLY A 104 -3.71 11.26 10.78
N ALA A 105 -3.30 10.25 10.02
CA ALA A 105 -4.22 9.45 9.21
C ALA A 105 -5.32 8.76 10.06
N PHE A 106 -6.51 8.63 9.49
CA PHE A 106 -7.66 7.93 10.07
C PHE A 106 -8.57 7.42 8.93
N PRO A 107 -9.58 6.57 9.20
CA PRO A 107 -10.42 6.02 8.13
C PRO A 107 -11.02 7.09 7.21
N GLY A 108 -10.66 7.06 5.93
CA GLY A 108 -11.09 8.02 4.91
C GLY A 108 -10.19 9.25 4.74
N TYR A 109 -9.17 9.43 5.59
CA TYR A 109 -8.17 10.50 5.47
C TYR A 109 -6.76 9.90 5.43
N PRO A 110 -6.01 10.05 4.33
CA PRO A 110 -4.70 9.41 4.14
C PRO A 110 -3.60 9.94 5.08
N GLY A 111 -3.87 11.02 5.82
CA GLY A 111 -2.89 11.71 6.67
C GLY A 111 -2.31 12.96 6.01
N GLN A 112 -1.52 13.69 6.76
CA GLN A 112 -0.76 14.83 6.27
C GLN A 112 0.46 14.33 5.49
N VAL A 113 0.45 14.56 4.18
CA VAL A 113 1.53 14.17 3.26
C VAL A 113 2.18 15.40 2.67
N LEU A 114 3.33 15.22 2.02
CA LEU A 114 4.04 16.32 1.36
C LEU A 114 3.33 16.73 0.08
N LEU A 115 3.42 18.02 -0.24
CA LEU A 115 2.85 18.61 -1.46
C LEU A 115 3.97 19.14 -2.36
N ASP A 116 3.97 18.74 -3.63
CA ASP A 116 4.75 19.39 -4.66
C ASP A 116 4.06 20.72 -5.05
N LYS A 117 4.69 21.84 -4.71
CA LYS A 117 4.13 23.17 -4.99
C LYS A 117 3.98 23.49 -6.48
N LYS A 118 4.73 22.82 -7.37
CA LYS A 118 4.69 23.07 -8.82
C LYS A 118 3.57 22.28 -9.49
N THR A 119 3.41 21.01 -9.10
CA THR A 119 2.47 20.09 -9.77
C THR A 119 1.19 19.85 -8.97
N GLY A 120 1.16 20.20 -7.69
CA GLY A 120 0.10 19.84 -6.76
C GLY A 120 0.14 18.38 -6.30
N ALA A 121 1.14 17.60 -6.74
CA ALA A 121 1.27 16.18 -6.40
C ALA A 121 1.43 15.94 -4.90
N SER A 122 0.76 14.91 -4.38
CA SER A 122 0.89 14.46 -3.00
C SER A 122 1.80 13.24 -2.89
N TYR A 123 2.74 13.25 -1.95
CA TYR A 123 3.74 12.19 -1.80
C TYR A 123 4.28 12.13 -0.36
N ASN A 124 4.95 11.04 0.00
CA ASN A 124 5.66 10.92 1.28
C ASN A 124 7.08 10.35 1.13
N ALA A 125 7.44 9.89 -0.06
CA ALA A 125 8.75 9.29 -0.34
C ALA A 125 9.40 9.97 -1.55
N PRO A 126 10.55 10.64 -1.37
CA PRO A 126 11.38 11.06 -2.50
C PRO A 126 12.09 9.85 -3.11
N GLY A 127 12.02 9.74 -4.44
CA GLY A 127 12.66 8.71 -5.23
C GLY A 127 13.89 9.20 -5.97
N VAL A 128 14.53 8.28 -6.69
CA VAL A 128 15.65 8.61 -7.59
C VAL A 128 15.19 9.44 -8.79
N ASN A 129 16.08 10.26 -9.35
CA ASN A 129 15.83 11.10 -10.52
C ASN A 129 14.60 12.01 -10.39
N GLY A 130 14.35 12.53 -9.18
CA GLY A 130 13.24 13.45 -8.90
C GLY A 130 11.85 12.80 -8.88
N ARG A 131 11.76 11.47 -8.99
CA ARG A 131 10.49 10.74 -8.84
C ARG A 131 9.96 10.88 -7.42
N LYS A 132 8.65 10.77 -7.27
CA LYS A 132 7.96 10.89 -5.99
C LYS A 132 6.95 9.76 -5.87
N TYR A 133 6.79 9.26 -4.66
CA TYR A 133 5.90 8.14 -4.38
C TYR A 133 5.08 8.39 -3.13
N LEU A 134 3.92 7.74 -3.09
CA LEU A 134 3.14 7.59 -1.88
C LEU A 134 3.25 6.12 -1.45
N LEU A 135 3.89 5.88 -0.31
CA LEU A 135 4.13 4.55 0.23
C LEU A 135 3.33 4.34 1.52
N PRO A 136 2.75 3.16 1.74
CA PRO A 136 1.94 2.90 2.91
C PRO A 136 2.77 2.90 4.19
N ALA A 137 2.14 3.22 5.31
CA ALA A 137 2.71 3.00 6.63
C ALA A 137 2.95 1.51 6.91
N MET A 138 3.88 1.24 7.82
CA MET A 138 4.14 -0.10 8.33
C MET A 138 3.91 -0.18 9.84
N TRP A 139 3.41 -1.30 10.30
CA TRP A 139 3.26 -1.59 11.72
C TRP A 139 4.64 -1.69 12.37
N ASP A 140 4.88 -0.88 13.41
CA ASP A 140 6.07 -0.91 14.22
C ASP A 140 5.77 -1.66 15.53
N PRO A 141 6.35 -2.86 15.74
CA PRO A 141 6.05 -3.66 16.92
C PRO A 141 6.60 -3.04 18.21
N ASN A 142 7.63 -2.20 18.13
CA ASN A 142 8.23 -1.57 19.30
C ASN A 142 7.32 -0.49 19.89
N THR A 143 6.62 0.24 19.02
CA THR A 143 5.74 1.35 19.42
C THR A 143 4.26 0.96 19.39
N SER A 144 3.94 -0.21 18.84
CA SER A 144 2.57 -0.69 18.61
C SER A 144 1.72 0.36 17.87
N LYS A 145 2.33 0.97 16.83
CA LYS A 145 1.73 2.01 16.00
C LYS A 145 2.13 1.83 14.54
N CYS A 146 1.27 2.31 13.65
CA CYS A 146 1.60 2.46 12.24
C CYS A 146 2.55 3.65 12.06
N LYS A 147 3.72 3.38 11.48
CA LYS A 147 4.76 4.37 11.23
C LYS A 147 4.73 4.80 9.77
N THR A 148 4.50 6.09 9.54
CA THR A 148 4.56 6.75 8.24
C THR A 148 5.96 7.28 7.97
N LEU A 149 6.23 7.63 6.70
CA LEU A 149 7.49 8.27 6.32
C LEU A 149 7.54 9.77 6.68
N VAL A 150 6.36 10.39 6.85
CA VAL A 150 6.14 11.81 7.15
C VAL A 150 5.00 12.01 8.13
#